data_AF-V6IAM5-F1
#
_entry.id   AF-V6IAM5-F1
#
_cell.length_a   1.000
_cell.length_b   1.000
_cell.length_c   1.000
_cell.angle_alpha   90.00
_cell.angle_beta   90.00
_cell.angle_gamma   90.00
#
_symmetry.space_group_name_H-M   'P 1'
#
loop_
_entity.id
_entity.type
_entity.pdbx_description
1 polymer ?
#
loop_
_entity_poly.entity_id
_entity_poly.type
_entity_poly.pdbx_seq_one_letter_code
_entity_poly.pdbx_strand_id
1 'polypeptide(L)'
;MQKLESLFRKIDSPLKGLIVLVSLYGFVTLALWSRYEWNPSAMVNFGEEFIKKNEAETPSGVIAFQGKEGDLGAGYDGQIFYYYSRSISNLSLQWPEGFDATYRAPRIGYPLLISLWGIFGTWGNIAGMYVLSISLLYLSYLALRVLLKEKSHWAILYLVSPFTLASYSVLVSDTIMVSLIVLAIYFYEKENYVLFYVLSGLALVTKEPALFYLFSLGLAALSRKDVKKMLIVGSTLLVPILWQIYLKYTLPNWTPTRLAVFMIPFEGIYKYLMELAASFMSGGGIKQIVRSFSKFPLVLQFLTMFLIPFTGSWKKGTFYKVGFSLVILMIAIANHYHFWSEYINTIRLFTFAIPFYLFIKAEDEEIVDRPFLYLFGLNLILILARLTVLYKVQDYVVR
;
A
#
# COMPACT_ATOMS: atom_id res chain seq x y z
N MET A 1 -18.04 21.59 4.14
CA MET A 1 -16.61 21.75 3.77
C MET A 1 -15.85 22.65 4.75
N GLN A 2 -16.25 23.91 4.93
CA GLN A 2 -15.56 24.86 5.83
C GLN A 2 -15.36 24.35 7.27
N LYS A 3 -16.34 23.62 7.83
CA LYS A 3 -16.21 22.98 9.16
C LYS A 3 -15.12 21.88 9.20
N LEU A 4 -15.01 21.07 8.14
CA LEU A 4 -13.99 20.01 8.03
C LEU A 4 -12.60 20.62 7.85
N GLU A 5 -12.49 21.62 6.98
CA GLU A 5 -11.23 22.33 6.78
C GLU A 5 -10.78 23.06 8.05
N SER A 6 -11.71 23.70 8.76
CA SER A 6 -11.43 24.30 10.07
C SER A 6 -10.91 23.28 11.08
N LEU A 7 -11.51 22.08 11.12
CA LEU A 7 -11.03 20.98 11.97
C LEU A 7 -9.60 20.57 11.59
N PHE A 8 -9.31 20.40 10.30
CA PHE A 8 -7.98 20.04 9.81
C PHE A 8 -6.93 21.09 10.12
N ARG A 9 -7.26 22.38 9.98
CA ARG A 9 -6.37 23.48 10.38
C ARG A 9 -6.09 23.47 11.89
N LYS A 10 -7.07 23.12 12.74
CA LYS A 10 -6.85 23.01 14.20
C LYS A 10 -5.87 21.89 14.57
N ILE A 11 -5.74 20.86 13.74
CA ILE A 11 -4.83 19.72 13.96
C ILE A 11 -3.55 19.81 13.13
N ASP A 12 -3.34 20.90 12.39
CA ASP A 12 -2.17 21.09 11.52
C ASP A 12 -0.90 21.45 12.33
N SER A 13 -0.30 20.45 12.94
CA SER A 13 1.03 20.57 13.56
C SER A 13 1.73 19.21 13.59
N PRO A 14 3.08 19.16 13.56
CA PRO A 14 3.81 17.90 13.63
C PRO A 14 3.40 17.04 14.84
N LEU A 15 3.28 17.67 16.02
CA LEU A 15 2.94 17.00 17.27
C LEU A 15 1.52 16.41 17.24
N LYS A 16 0.53 17.18 16.78
CA LYS A 16 -0.85 16.67 16.65
C LYS A 16 -0.94 15.56 15.61
N GLY A 17 -0.19 15.65 14.51
CA GLY A 17 -0.06 14.56 13.54
C GLY A 17 0.52 13.29 14.16
N LEU A 18 1.54 13.42 15.02
CA LEU A 18 2.10 12.29 15.76
C LEU A 18 1.08 11.67 16.72
N ILE A 19 0.33 12.50 17.44
CA ILE A 19 -0.75 12.03 18.32
C ILE A 19 -1.78 11.24 17.50
N VAL A 20 -2.22 11.76 16.36
CA VAL A 20 -3.16 11.06 15.48
C VAL A 20 -2.59 9.72 15.00
N LEU A 21 -1.32 9.68 14.58
CA LEU A 21 -0.65 8.45 14.18
C LEU A 21 -0.62 7.43 15.31
N VAL A 22 -0.10 7.82 16.48
CA VAL A 22 0.03 6.92 17.64
C VAL A 22 -1.34 6.44 18.12
N SER A 23 -2.33 7.33 18.22
CA SER A 23 -3.67 6.96 18.63
C SER A 23 -4.34 6.01 17.64
N LEU A 24 -4.32 6.32 16.34
CA LEU A 24 -5.02 5.53 15.33
C LEU A 24 -4.34 4.17 15.09
N TYR A 25 -3.04 4.19 14.78
CA TYR A 25 -2.30 2.98 14.45
C TYR A 25 -2.01 2.14 15.69
N GLY A 26 -1.73 2.78 16.83
CA GLY A 26 -1.60 2.10 18.11
C GLY A 26 -2.91 1.42 18.53
N PHE A 27 -4.05 2.09 18.39
CA PHE A 27 -5.36 1.48 18.67
C PHE A 27 -5.62 0.25 17.77
N VAL A 28 -5.36 0.35 16.47
CA VAL A 28 -5.52 -0.79 15.55
C VAL A 28 -4.56 -1.92 15.88
N THR A 29 -3.30 -1.62 16.18
CA THR A 29 -2.32 -2.62 16.60
C THR A 29 -2.77 -3.34 17.86
N LEU A 30 -3.15 -2.61 18.91
CA LEU A 30 -3.63 -3.20 20.16
C LEU A 30 -4.89 -4.03 19.95
N ALA A 31 -5.84 -3.55 19.15
CA ALA A 31 -7.08 -4.27 18.85
C ALA A 31 -6.86 -5.57 18.07
N LEU A 32 -5.84 -5.63 17.21
CA LEU A 32 -5.48 -6.84 16.48
C LEU A 32 -4.67 -7.79 17.37
N TRP A 33 -3.65 -7.30 18.08
CA TRP A 33 -2.82 -8.10 18.97
C TRP A 33 -3.63 -8.75 20.09
N SER A 34 -4.58 -8.02 20.70
CA SER A 34 -5.41 -8.54 21.80
C SER A 34 -6.26 -9.75 21.41
N ARG A 35 -6.43 -10.01 20.11
CA ARG A 35 -7.21 -11.16 19.58
C ARG A 35 -6.36 -12.41 19.37
N TYR A 36 -5.04 -12.25 19.41
CA TYR A 36 -4.05 -13.27 19.11
C TYR A 36 -2.97 -13.27 20.19
N GLU A 37 -3.39 -13.36 21.46
CA GLU A 37 -2.50 -13.51 22.62
C GLU A 37 -1.43 -12.40 22.75
N TRP A 38 -1.77 -11.18 22.33
CA TRP A 38 -0.85 -10.04 22.31
C TRP A 38 0.39 -10.24 21.43
N ASN A 39 0.30 -11.14 20.45
CA ASN A 39 1.42 -11.54 19.63
C ASN A 39 1.61 -10.66 18.38
N PRO A 40 2.78 -10.02 18.20
CA PRO A 40 3.04 -9.14 17.07
C PRO A 40 3.07 -9.86 15.71
N SER A 41 3.28 -11.18 15.67
CA SER A 41 3.28 -11.92 14.40
C SER A 41 1.89 -11.98 13.74
N ALA A 42 0.81 -11.72 14.49
CA ALA A 42 -0.56 -11.78 13.99
C ALA A 42 -0.81 -10.89 12.76
N MET A 43 -0.14 -9.73 12.69
CA MET A 43 -0.27 -8.82 11.54
C MET A 43 0.72 -9.13 10.41
N VAL A 44 1.76 -9.95 10.66
CA VAL A 44 2.57 -10.53 9.57
C VAL A 44 1.74 -11.57 8.82
N ASN A 45 0.85 -12.24 9.55
CA ASN A 45 -0.16 -13.16 9.02
C ASN A 45 0.48 -14.37 8.32
N PHE A 46 1.22 -15.15 9.11
CA PHE A 46 1.88 -16.38 8.65
C PHE A 46 0.88 -17.50 8.43
N GLY A 47 0.88 -18.10 7.24
CA GLY A 47 0.13 -19.33 6.99
C GLY A 47 0.89 -20.55 7.51
N GLU A 48 0.19 -21.49 8.15
CA GLU A 48 0.80 -22.69 8.72
C GLU A 48 1.62 -23.50 7.68
N GLU A 49 1.12 -23.60 6.44
CA GLU A 49 1.82 -24.31 5.36
C GLU A 49 3.15 -23.65 4.97
N PHE A 50 3.23 -22.32 5.04
CA PHE A 50 4.45 -21.58 4.72
C PHE A 50 5.46 -21.67 5.86
N ILE A 51 4.99 -21.71 7.12
CA ILE A 51 5.85 -21.97 8.28
C ILE A 51 6.50 -23.34 8.15
N LYS A 52 5.73 -24.40 7.84
CA LYS A 52 6.27 -25.77 7.69
C LYS A 52 7.39 -25.86 6.65
N LYS A 53 7.33 -25.05 5.59
CA LYS A 53 8.36 -25.00 4.53
C LYS A 53 9.56 -24.12 4.89
N ASN A 54 9.43 -23.26 5.89
CA ASN A 54 10.45 -22.26 6.25
C ASN A 54 10.69 -22.24 7.78
N GLU A 55 10.64 -23.40 8.43
CA GLU A 55 10.63 -23.54 9.89
C GLU A 55 11.88 -22.91 10.54
N ALA A 56 13.05 -23.12 9.93
CA ALA A 56 14.32 -22.57 10.40
C ALA A 56 14.37 -21.02 10.42
N GLU A 57 13.57 -20.36 9.57
CA GLU A 57 13.51 -18.90 9.50
C GLU A 57 12.32 -18.31 10.26
N THR A 58 11.45 -19.15 10.81
CA THR A 58 10.26 -18.73 11.54
C THR A 58 10.61 -18.52 13.02
N PRO A 59 10.21 -17.40 13.65
CA PRO A 59 10.40 -17.24 15.09
C PRO A 59 9.57 -18.26 15.87
N SER A 60 10.08 -18.73 17.01
CA SER A 60 9.31 -19.53 17.96
C SER A 60 8.25 -18.68 18.66
N GLY A 61 7.10 -19.28 18.95
CA GLY A 61 5.95 -18.64 19.57
C GLY A 61 5.16 -17.74 18.62
N VAL A 62 5.12 -18.00 17.31
CA VAL A 62 4.33 -17.19 16.36
C VAL A 62 2.90 -17.69 16.19
N ILE A 63 2.00 -16.77 15.88
CA ILE A 63 0.66 -17.06 15.38
C ILE A 63 0.76 -17.62 13.96
N ALA A 64 0.37 -18.89 13.81
CA ALA A 64 0.26 -19.61 12.56
C ALA A 64 -1.22 -19.79 12.19
N PHE A 65 -1.66 -19.12 11.13
CA PHE A 65 -3.04 -19.17 10.65
C PHE A 65 -3.30 -20.47 9.88
N GLN A 66 -4.40 -21.14 10.23
CA GLN A 66 -4.76 -22.44 9.67
C GLN A 66 -5.60 -22.28 8.40
N GLY A 67 -5.14 -22.92 7.32
CA GLY A 67 -5.86 -23.04 6.05
C GLY A 67 -7.23 -23.66 6.23
N LYS A 68 -8.18 -23.32 5.34
CA LYS A 68 -9.31 -24.22 5.10
C LYS A 68 -8.83 -25.37 4.22
N GLU A 69 -9.44 -26.54 4.38
CA GLU A 69 -9.17 -27.70 3.55
C GLU A 69 -9.34 -27.35 2.06
N GLY A 70 -8.27 -27.47 1.27
CA GLY A 70 -8.22 -27.10 -0.16
C GLY A 70 -7.74 -25.67 -0.48
N ASP A 71 -7.38 -24.86 0.52
CA ASP A 71 -6.77 -23.54 0.35
C ASP A 71 -5.25 -23.63 0.56
N LEU A 72 -4.43 -22.97 -0.27
CA LEU A 72 -2.95 -23.08 -0.31
C LEU A 72 -2.23 -22.41 0.89
N GLY A 73 -2.85 -22.41 2.07
CA GLY A 73 -2.38 -21.85 3.33
C GLY A 73 -3.02 -20.49 3.69
N ALA A 74 -3.57 -20.37 4.91
CA ALA A 74 -4.27 -19.18 5.40
C ALA A 74 -3.36 -17.99 5.80
N GLY A 75 -2.29 -17.73 5.06
CA GLY A 75 -1.44 -16.56 5.30
C GLY A 75 -1.77 -15.38 4.41
N TYR A 76 -1.10 -14.25 4.63
CA TYR A 76 -1.24 -13.04 3.80
C TYR A 76 0.11 -12.57 3.25
N ASP A 77 0.11 -11.56 2.38
CA ASP A 77 1.31 -11.03 1.71
C ASP A 77 2.42 -10.55 2.68
N GLY A 78 2.10 -10.25 3.95
CA GLY A 78 3.06 -9.83 4.98
C GLY A 78 4.18 -10.86 5.21
N GLN A 79 3.82 -12.15 5.28
CA GLN A 79 4.79 -13.25 5.45
C GLN A 79 5.81 -13.31 4.31
N ILE A 80 5.44 -12.91 3.09
CA ILE A 80 6.34 -12.92 1.93
C ILE A 80 7.47 -11.93 2.18
N PHE A 81 7.13 -10.71 2.61
CA PHE A 81 8.13 -9.70 2.91
C PHE A 81 9.01 -10.10 4.08
N TYR A 82 8.43 -10.78 5.08
CA TYR A 82 9.18 -11.35 6.19
C TYR A 82 10.22 -12.38 5.71
N TYR A 83 9.80 -13.46 5.04
CA TYR A 83 10.72 -14.53 4.66
C TYR A 83 11.77 -14.08 3.65
N TYR A 84 11.40 -13.21 2.69
CA TYR A 84 12.39 -12.63 1.78
C TYR A 84 13.41 -11.77 2.54
N SER A 85 13.00 -11.06 3.60
CA SER A 85 13.94 -10.30 4.42
C SER A 85 14.90 -11.20 5.20
N ARG A 86 14.47 -12.42 5.58
CA ARG A 86 15.32 -13.41 6.25
C ARG A 86 16.44 -13.91 5.33
N SER A 87 16.12 -14.27 4.09
CA SER A 87 17.10 -14.66 3.07
C SER A 87 18.17 -13.57 2.83
N ILE A 88 17.79 -12.30 2.90
CA ILE A 88 18.72 -11.17 2.78
C ILE A 88 19.53 -10.98 4.07
N SER A 89 18.89 -11.08 5.24
CA SER A 89 19.54 -10.91 6.55
C SER A 89 20.65 -11.93 6.75
N ASN A 90 20.43 -13.17 6.30
CA ASN A 90 21.40 -14.26 6.39
C ASN A 90 22.43 -14.25 5.25
N LEU A 91 22.37 -13.26 4.34
CA LEU A 91 23.24 -13.14 3.17
C LEU A 91 23.23 -14.38 2.24
N SER A 92 22.23 -15.25 2.36
CA SER A 92 22.13 -16.49 1.56
C SER A 92 21.57 -16.21 0.17
N LEU A 93 20.66 -15.22 0.07
CA LEU A 93 19.87 -14.93 -1.14
C LEU A 93 19.16 -16.16 -1.72
N GLN A 94 18.92 -17.18 -0.89
CA GLN A 94 18.09 -18.34 -1.22
C GLN A 94 16.63 -17.97 -0.97
N TRP A 95 15.83 -17.90 -2.03
CA TRP A 95 14.44 -17.46 -1.93
C TRP A 95 13.59 -18.49 -1.19
N PRO A 96 12.69 -18.05 -0.29
CA PRO A 96 11.94 -18.94 0.57
C PRO A 96 10.97 -19.82 -0.21
N GLU A 97 10.77 -21.04 0.29
CA GLU A 97 9.93 -22.05 -0.35
C GLU A 97 8.44 -21.72 -0.23
N GLY A 98 7.67 -22.17 -1.23
CA GLY A 98 6.23 -21.93 -1.30
C GLY A 98 5.83 -20.62 -1.98
N PHE A 99 6.77 -19.72 -2.25
CA PHE A 99 6.48 -18.46 -2.94
C PHE A 99 6.99 -18.46 -4.39
N ASP A 100 6.22 -17.86 -5.28
CA ASP A 100 6.66 -17.64 -6.67
C ASP A 100 7.78 -16.58 -6.71
N ALA A 101 9.04 -17.04 -6.71
CA ALA A 101 10.22 -16.19 -6.79
C ALA A 101 10.25 -15.32 -8.04
N THR A 102 9.67 -15.78 -9.16
CA THR A 102 9.67 -14.99 -10.40
C THR A 102 8.82 -13.73 -10.30
N TYR A 103 7.76 -13.79 -9.49
CA TYR A 103 6.87 -12.65 -9.24
C TYR A 103 7.28 -11.82 -8.01
N ARG A 104 7.82 -12.46 -6.97
CA ARG A 104 8.08 -11.79 -5.67
C ARG A 104 9.50 -11.25 -5.51
N ALA A 105 10.53 -11.93 -6.03
CA ALA A 105 11.93 -11.47 -5.93
C ALA A 105 12.19 -10.10 -6.61
N PRO A 106 11.51 -9.73 -7.71
CA PRO A 106 11.62 -8.38 -8.27
C PRO A 106 11.26 -7.25 -7.27
N ARG A 107 10.44 -7.55 -6.26
CA ARG A 107 9.93 -6.58 -5.26
C ARG A 107 10.74 -6.60 -3.97
N ILE A 108 12.06 -6.48 -4.10
CA ILE A 108 13.01 -6.61 -2.99
C ILE A 108 13.07 -5.42 -2.03
N GLY A 109 12.53 -4.25 -2.42
CA GLY A 109 12.74 -2.99 -1.69
C GLY A 109 12.30 -3.01 -0.23
N TYR A 110 11.08 -3.50 0.07
CA TYR A 110 10.63 -3.62 1.46
C TYR A 110 11.37 -4.73 2.23
N PRO A 111 11.53 -5.96 1.69
CA PRO A 111 12.39 -6.97 2.31
C PRO A 111 13.81 -6.49 2.65
N LEU A 112 14.43 -5.70 1.77
CA LEU A 112 15.76 -5.13 1.96
C LEU A 112 15.81 -4.15 3.13
N LEU A 113 14.76 -3.35 3.34
CA LEU A 113 14.68 -2.45 4.50
C LEU A 113 14.45 -3.24 5.79
N ILE A 114 13.60 -4.28 5.75
CA ILE A 114 13.33 -5.14 6.90
C ILE A 114 14.58 -5.92 7.30
N SER A 115 15.40 -6.37 6.34
CA SER A 115 16.55 -7.22 6.62
C SER A 115 17.61 -6.55 7.50
N LEU A 116 17.69 -5.22 7.49
CA LEU A 116 18.54 -4.45 8.41
C LEU A 116 18.21 -4.72 9.88
N TRP A 117 16.96 -5.08 10.17
CA TRP A 117 16.50 -5.43 11.51
C TRP A 117 16.75 -6.90 11.86
N GLY A 118 17.15 -7.72 10.88
CA GLY A 118 17.51 -9.12 11.10
C GLY A 118 18.77 -9.32 11.96
N ILE A 119 19.56 -8.25 12.17
CA ILE A 119 20.64 -8.23 13.18
C ILE A 119 20.14 -8.51 14.59
N PHE A 120 18.84 -8.27 14.86
CA PHE A 120 18.18 -8.57 16.13
C PHE A 120 17.43 -9.92 16.10
N GLY A 121 17.73 -10.79 15.14
CA GLY A 121 17.12 -12.11 15.00
C GLY A 121 15.76 -12.12 14.27
N THR A 122 15.08 -13.27 14.30
CA THR A 122 13.81 -13.51 13.59
C THR A 122 12.68 -12.57 14.05
N TRP A 123 12.59 -12.28 15.35
CA TRP A 123 11.68 -11.27 15.89
C TRP A 123 12.10 -9.83 15.53
N GLY A 124 13.40 -9.59 15.33
CA GLY A 124 13.94 -8.34 14.83
C GLY A 124 13.32 -7.94 13.49
N ASN A 125 13.23 -8.87 12.53
CA ASN A 125 12.56 -8.63 11.25
C ASN A 125 11.07 -8.24 11.43
N ILE A 126 10.33 -8.88 12.36
CA ILE A 126 8.93 -8.50 12.66
C ILE A 126 8.87 -7.08 13.22
N ALA A 127 9.73 -6.74 14.18
CA ALA A 127 9.82 -5.38 14.72
C ALA A 127 10.15 -4.35 13.62
N GLY A 128 11.06 -4.70 12.70
CA GLY A 128 11.40 -3.89 11.53
C GLY A 128 10.18 -3.57 10.66
N MET A 129 9.30 -4.54 10.40
CA MET A 129 8.07 -4.30 9.63
C MET A 129 7.17 -3.24 10.26
N TYR A 130 7.00 -3.28 11.59
CA TYR A 130 6.25 -2.27 12.34
C TYR A 130 6.93 -0.90 12.33
N VAL A 131 8.20 -0.86 12.72
CA VAL A 131 8.96 0.40 12.86
C VAL A 131 9.06 1.09 11.51
N LEU A 132 9.39 0.38 10.43
CA LEU A 132 9.45 0.93 9.09
C LEU A 132 8.09 1.47 8.64
N SER A 133 7.00 0.74 8.87
CA SER A 133 5.65 1.18 8.49
C SER A 133 5.25 2.49 9.17
N ILE A 134 5.48 2.60 10.49
CA ILE A 134 5.09 3.79 11.26
C ILE A 134 6.04 4.96 11.03
N SER A 135 7.36 4.71 11.05
CA SER A 135 8.36 5.77 10.90
C SER A 135 8.34 6.37 9.49
N LEU A 136 8.32 5.53 8.44
CA LEU A 136 8.26 6.03 7.07
C LEU A 136 6.96 6.78 6.80
N LEU A 137 5.82 6.29 7.30
CA LEU A 137 4.53 6.98 7.18
C LEU A 137 4.55 8.36 7.85
N TYR A 138 5.16 8.48 9.04
CA TYR A 138 5.25 9.76 9.73
C TYR A 138 6.23 10.71 9.06
N LEU A 139 7.41 10.23 8.67
CA LEU A 139 8.40 11.04 7.96
C LEU A 139 7.86 11.54 6.62
N SER A 140 7.18 10.68 5.86
CA SER A 140 6.55 11.07 4.61
C SER A 140 5.38 12.02 4.83
N TYR A 141 4.62 11.90 5.92
CA TYR A 141 3.64 12.92 6.33
C TYR A 141 4.29 14.29 6.60
N LEU A 142 5.41 14.34 7.32
CA LEU A 142 6.12 15.60 7.58
C LEU A 142 6.63 16.22 6.27
N ALA A 143 7.20 15.40 5.38
CA ALA A 143 7.62 15.81 4.05
C ALA A 143 6.44 16.35 3.23
N LEU A 144 5.30 15.66 3.26
CA LEU A 144 4.09 16.06 2.56
C LEU A 144 3.54 17.40 3.06
N ARG A 145 3.59 17.68 4.37
CA ARG A 145 3.21 19.00 4.90
C ARG A 145 4.05 20.12 4.30
N VAL A 146 5.35 19.90 4.13
CA VAL A 146 6.24 20.88 3.49
C VAL A 146 5.90 21.04 2.01
N LEU A 147 5.65 19.94 1.30
CA LEU A 147 5.29 19.94 -0.12
C LEU A 147 3.96 20.65 -0.40
N LEU A 148 2.97 20.53 0.49
CA LEU A 148 1.64 21.14 0.34
C LEU A 148 1.59 22.64 0.72
N LYS A 149 2.66 23.20 1.31
CA LYS A 149 2.77 24.63 1.66
C LYS A 149 1.56 25.12 2.48
N GLU A 150 0.81 26.12 2.01
CA GLU A 150 -0.37 26.69 2.68
C GLU A 150 -1.51 25.67 2.88
N LYS A 151 -1.47 24.54 2.17
CA LYS A 151 -2.43 23.45 2.25
C LYS A 151 -1.94 22.29 3.12
N SER A 152 -0.91 22.50 3.95
CA SER A 152 -0.33 21.50 4.86
C SER A 152 -1.36 20.76 5.72
N HIS A 153 -2.44 21.42 6.14
CA HIS A 153 -3.52 20.82 6.93
C HIS A 153 -4.18 19.61 6.25
N TRP A 154 -4.22 19.55 4.91
CA TRP A 154 -4.76 18.41 4.18
C TRP A 154 -3.88 17.16 4.28
N ALA A 155 -2.60 17.29 4.64
CA ALA A 155 -1.70 16.15 4.84
C ALA A 155 -2.24 15.18 5.90
N ILE A 156 -3.14 15.60 6.80
CA ILE A 156 -3.74 14.70 7.79
C ILE A 156 -4.49 13.53 7.13
N LEU A 157 -5.08 13.73 5.95
CA LEU A 157 -5.75 12.67 5.18
C LEU A 157 -4.79 11.53 4.84
N TYR A 158 -3.50 11.81 4.72
CA TYR A 158 -2.50 10.79 4.48
C TYR A 158 -2.31 9.86 5.70
N LEU A 159 -2.35 10.40 6.92
CA LEU A 159 -2.27 9.63 8.17
C LEU A 159 -3.56 8.85 8.44
N VAL A 160 -4.73 9.49 8.27
CA VAL A 160 -6.04 8.86 8.54
C VAL A 160 -6.58 8.05 7.36
N SER A 161 -5.74 7.77 6.37
CA SER A 161 -6.12 7.04 5.16
C SER A 161 -6.60 5.61 5.49
N PRO A 162 -7.86 5.25 5.15
CA PRO A 162 -8.32 3.88 5.31
C PRO A 162 -7.48 2.88 4.50
N PHE A 163 -6.95 3.33 3.37
CA PHE A 163 -6.16 2.53 2.45
C PHE A 163 -4.79 2.19 3.06
N THR A 164 -4.15 3.19 3.67
CA THR A 164 -2.90 3.07 4.41
C THR A 164 -3.07 2.19 5.64
N LEU A 165 -4.18 2.37 6.37
CA LEU A 165 -4.51 1.59 7.56
C LEU A 165 -4.74 0.11 7.22
N ALA A 166 -5.43 -0.17 6.12
CA ALA A 166 -5.60 -1.54 5.63
C ALA A 166 -4.28 -2.18 5.21
N SER A 167 -3.37 -1.44 4.56
CA SER A 167 -2.01 -1.92 4.28
C SER A 167 -1.26 -2.24 5.58
N TYR A 168 -1.34 -1.35 6.56
CA TYR A 168 -0.68 -1.54 7.86
C TYR A 168 -1.22 -2.74 8.64
N SER A 169 -2.53 -3.00 8.59
CA SER A 169 -3.17 -4.10 9.33
C SER A 169 -2.63 -5.50 8.99
N VAL A 170 -1.92 -5.63 7.88
CA VAL A 170 -1.32 -6.88 7.36
C VAL A 170 0.15 -6.70 6.96
N LEU A 171 0.78 -5.61 7.43
CA LEU A 171 2.21 -5.28 7.26
C LEU A 171 2.78 -5.48 5.85
N VAL A 172 2.07 -4.99 4.84
CA VAL A 172 2.45 -5.08 3.42
C VAL A 172 3.08 -3.80 2.88
N SER A 173 3.67 -3.88 1.68
CA SER A 173 4.54 -2.85 1.12
C SER A 173 3.87 -1.62 0.48
N ASP A 174 2.54 -1.53 0.40
CA ASP A 174 1.86 -0.41 -0.28
C ASP A 174 2.18 0.94 0.39
N THR A 175 1.95 1.04 1.70
CA THR A 175 2.29 2.23 2.49
C THR A 175 3.78 2.54 2.46
N ILE A 176 4.63 1.51 2.45
CA ILE A 176 6.09 1.65 2.41
C ILE A 176 6.51 2.32 1.11
N MET A 177 6.08 1.78 -0.04
CA MET A 177 6.38 2.37 -1.34
C MET A 177 5.88 3.82 -1.43
N VAL A 178 4.64 4.07 -1.02
CA VAL A 178 4.07 5.43 -1.07
C VAL A 178 4.83 6.40 -0.17
N SER A 179 5.26 5.95 1.01
CA SER A 179 6.06 6.78 1.92
C SER A 179 7.44 7.10 1.33
N LEU A 180 8.11 6.10 0.75
CA LEU A 180 9.41 6.27 0.09
C LEU A 180 9.31 7.26 -1.08
N ILE A 181 8.29 7.15 -1.93
CA ILE A 181 8.17 8.04 -3.09
C ILE A 181 7.77 9.47 -2.72
N VAL A 182 6.96 9.66 -1.67
CA VAL A 182 6.67 11.00 -1.14
C VAL A 182 7.93 11.66 -0.55
N LEU A 183 8.73 10.89 0.20
CA LEU A 183 10.03 11.35 0.70
C LEU A 183 10.99 11.67 -0.46
N ALA A 184 11.00 10.85 -1.51
CA ALA A 184 11.81 11.10 -2.70
C ALA A 184 11.42 12.43 -3.35
N ILE A 185 10.12 12.66 -3.61
CA ILE A 185 9.61 13.93 -4.17
C ILE A 185 10.02 15.12 -3.30
N TYR A 186 9.98 14.99 -1.98
CA TYR A 186 10.49 16.03 -1.08
C TYR A 186 11.96 16.35 -1.31
N PHE A 187 12.83 15.34 -1.42
CA PHE A 187 14.26 15.58 -1.68
C PHE A 187 14.53 16.07 -3.10
N TYR A 188 13.70 15.72 -4.08
CA TYR A 188 13.74 16.30 -5.41
C TYR A 188 13.46 17.81 -5.40
N GLU A 189 12.42 18.25 -4.67
CA GLU A 189 12.11 19.67 -4.50
C GLU A 189 13.18 20.43 -3.69
N LYS A 190 13.93 19.73 -2.83
CA LYS A 190 15.10 20.27 -2.12
C LYS A 190 16.41 20.16 -2.91
N GLU A 191 16.37 19.71 -4.14
CA GLU A 191 17.52 19.49 -5.03
C GLU A 191 18.59 18.54 -4.46
N ASN A 192 18.23 17.72 -3.47
CA ASN A 192 19.08 16.63 -2.99
C ASN A 192 18.83 15.38 -3.85
N TYR A 193 19.47 15.36 -5.00
CA TYR A 193 19.24 14.34 -6.01
C TYR A 193 19.77 12.95 -5.63
N VAL A 194 20.74 12.87 -4.72
CA VAL A 194 21.26 11.59 -4.21
C VAL A 194 20.17 10.88 -3.42
N LEU A 195 19.57 11.57 -2.44
CA LEU A 195 18.48 10.99 -1.64
C LEU A 195 17.23 10.73 -2.50
N PHE A 196 16.91 11.63 -3.43
CA PHE A 196 15.84 11.37 -4.41
C PHE A 196 16.08 10.07 -5.19
N TYR A 197 17.29 9.87 -5.71
CA TYR A 197 17.64 8.69 -6.51
C TYR A 197 17.53 7.41 -5.69
N VAL A 198 18.10 7.38 -4.48
CA VAL A 198 18.08 6.22 -3.59
C VAL A 198 16.65 5.87 -3.20
N LEU A 199 15.85 6.85 -2.75
CA LEU A 199 14.48 6.61 -2.31
C LEU A 199 13.56 6.23 -3.47
N SER A 200 13.73 6.84 -4.64
CA SER A 200 12.96 6.49 -5.84
C SER A 200 13.30 5.08 -6.34
N GLY A 201 14.58 4.73 -6.35
CA GLY A 201 15.04 3.38 -6.67
C GLY A 201 14.44 2.34 -5.73
N LEU A 202 14.54 2.58 -4.42
CA LEU A 202 13.92 1.73 -3.39
C LEU A 202 12.40 1.64 -3.55
N ALA A 203 11.71 2.74 -3.85
CA ALA A 203 10.26 2.74 -4.08
C ALA A 203 9.90 1.87 -5.31
N LEU A 204 10.63 2.00 -6.41
CA LEU A 204 10.43 1.22 -7.65
C LEU A 204 10.64 -0.28 -7.41
N VAL A 205 11.69 -0.67 -6.70
CA VAL A 205 11.91 -2.09 -6.34
C VAL A 205 11.06 -2.54 -5.15
N THR A 206 10.28 -1.64 -4.53
CA THR A 206 9.27 -2.03 -3.53
C THR A 206 7.95 -2.39 -4.23
N LYS A 207 7.47 -1.51 -5.13
CA LYS A 207 6.32 -1.75 -6.00
C LYS A 207 6.39 -0.88 -7.26
N GLU A 208 6.00 -1.47 -8.38
CA GLU A 208 6.05 -0.86 -9.72
C GLU A 208 5.18 0.41 -9.86
N PRO A 209 4.00 0.56 -9.20
CA PRO A 209 3.22 1.80 -9.20
C PRO A 209 3.94 3.06 -8.70
N ALA A 210 5.12 2.95 -8.07
CA ALA A 210 6.00 4.10 -7.82
C ALA A 210 6.31 4.85 -9.13
N LEU A 211 6.34 4.14 -10.26
CA LEU A 211 6.55 4.70 -11.59
C LEU A 211 5.49 5.74 -11.95
N PHE A 212 4.25 5.65 -11.46
CA PHE A 212 3.22 6.65 -11.77
C PHE A 212 3.62 8.04 -11.27
N TYR A 213 4.22 8.12 -10.08
CA TYR A 213 4.71 9.37 -9.49
C TYR A 213 5.92 9.92 -10.24
N LEU A 214 6.88 9.05 -10.54
CA LEU A 214 8.09 9.43 -11.28
C LEU A 214 7.75 9.84 -12.71
N PHE A 215 6.78 9.18 -13.34
CA PHE A 215 6.28 9.54 -14.65
C PHE A 215 5.63 10.93 -14.64
N SER A 216 4.75 11.21 -13.68
CA SER A 216 4.20 12.56 -13.50
C SER A 216 5.29 13.62 -13.30
N LEU A 217 6.29 13.33 -12.45
CA LEU A 217 7.38 14.25 -12.19
C LEU A 217 8.27 14.49 -13.42
N GLY A 218 8.56 13.42 -14.16
CA GLY A 218 9.31 13.45 -15.41
C GLY A 218 8.60 14.22 -16.52
N LEU A 219 7.28 14.03 -16.67
CA LEU A 219 6.46 14.82 -17.58
C LEU A 219 6.46 16.31 -17.21
N ALA A 220 6.39 16.64 -15.92
CA ALA A 220 6.46 18.01 -15.46
C ALA A 220 7.81 18.66 -15.79
N ALA A 221 8.92 17.94 -15.58
CA ALA A 221 10.26 18.40 -15.94
C ALA A 221 10.42 18.58 -17.46
N LEU A 222 9.93 17.61 -18.25
CA LEU A 222 9.95 17.65 -19.71
C LEU A 222 9.16 18.85 -20.25
N SER A 223 7.95 19.10 -19.73
CA SER A 223 7.13 20.23 -20.14
C SER A 223 7.77 21.59 -19.82
N ARG A 224 8.61 21.65 -18.78
CA ARG A 224 9.39 22.84 -18.41
C ARG A 224 10.71 22.94 -19.16
N LYS A 225 11.03 21.95 -20.02
CA LYS A 225 12.31 21.81 -20.72
C LYS A 225 13.51 21.74 -19.77
N ASP A 226 13.30 21.28 -18.54
CA ASP A 226 14.38 21.09 -17.56
C ASP A 226 15.03 19.72 -17.79
N VAL A 227 16.01 19.70 -18.71
CA VAL A 227 16.72 18.49 -19.14
C VAL A 227 17.43 17.84 -17.96
N LYS A 228 18.00 18.64 -17.04
CA LYS A 228 18.70 18.14 -15.86
C LYS A 228 17.75 17.31 -14.99
N LYS A 229 16.60 17.88 -14.62
CA LYS A 229 15.61 17.18 -13.80
C LYS A 229 14.99 15.98 -14.52
N MET A 230 14.74 16.10 -15.82
CA MET A 230 14.26 14.98 -16.64
C MET A 230 15.23 13.79 -16.61
N LEU A 231 16.53 14.03 -16.81
CA LEU A 231 17.56 12.98 -16.77
C LEU A 231 17.69 12.38 -15.37
N ILE A 232 17.62 13.20 -14.32
CA ILE A 232 17.66 12.73 -12.93
C ILE A 232 16.48 11.79 -12.64
N VAL A 233 15.26 12.17 -13.01
CA VAL A 233 14.08 11.29 -12.86
C VAL A 233 14.22 10.03 -13.70
N GLY A 234 14.65 10.14 -14.96
CA GLY A 234 14.86 8.97 -15.82
C GLY A 234 15.92 7.99 -15.28
N SER A 235 16.97 8.52 -14.65
CA SER A 235 18.06 7.70 -14.11
C SER A 235 17.61 6.75 -12.99
N THR A 236 16.51 7.04 -12.28
CA THR A 236 16.02 6.18 -11.19
C THR A 236 15.61 4.79 -11.69
N LEU A 237 15.32 4.65 -12.99
CA LEU A 237 15.03 3.36 -13.63
C LEU A 237 16.24 2.42 -13.66
N LEU A 238 17.46 2.94 -13.51
CA LEU A 238 18.66 2.10 -13.45
C LEU A 238 18.59 1.10 -12.28
N VAL A 239 18.03 1.48 -11.14
CA VAL A 239 17.93 0.60 -9.96
C VAL A 239 17.09 -0.66 -10.25
N PRO A 240 15.81 -0.57 -10.66
CA PRO A 240 15.06 -1.77 -11.01
C PRO A 240 15.64 -2.49 -12.23
N ILE A 241 16.22 -1.80 -13.21
CA ILE A 241 16.85 -2.47 -14.38
C ILE A 241 18.01 -3.35 -13.93
N LEU A 242 18.93 -2.82 -13.12
CA LEU A 242 20.09 -3.57 -12.61
C LEU A 242 19.64 -4.75 -11.75
N TRP A 243 18.61 -4.56 -10.91
CA TRP A 243 18.04 -5.64 -10.12
C TRP A 243 17.43 -6.74 -10.99
N GLN A 244 16.69 -6.38 -12.03
CA GLN A 244 16.09 -7.34 -12.96
C GLN A 244 17.16 -8.10 -13.77
N ILE A 245 18.26 -7.44 -14.15
CA ILE A 245 19.39 -8.10 -14.82
C ILE A 245 20.02 -9.15 -13.88
N TYR A 246 20.23 -8.80 -12.61
CA TYR A 246 20.73 -9.73 -11.60
C TYR A 246 19.78 -10.93 -11.41
N LEU A 247 18.47 -10.68 -11.31
CA LEU A 247 17.48 -11.75 -11.17
C LEU A 247 17.42 -12.65 -12.41
N LYS A 248 17.53 -12.10 -13.61
CA LYS A 248 17.58 -12.91 -14.83
C LYS A 248 18.77 -13.88 -14.85
N TYR A 249 19.91 -13.47 -14.29
CA TYR A 249 21.09 -14.32 -14.18
C TYR A 249 20.93 -15.41 -13.11
N THR A 250 20.30 -15.08 -11.99
CA THR A 250 20.16 -15.98 -10.82
C THR A 250 18.89 -16.84 -10.81
N LEU A 251 17.87 -16.44 -11.58
CA LEU A 251 16.60 -17.16 -11.77
C LEU A 251 16.38 -17.40 -13.27
N PRO A 252 16.97 -18.45 -13.86
CA PRO A 252 16.95 -18.69 -15.31
C PRO A 252 15.54 -18.86 -15.89
N ASN A 253 14.58 -19.31 -15.07
CA ASN A 253 13.17 -19.50 -15.44
C ASN A 253 12.31 -18.23 -15.25
N TRP A 254 12.93 -17.07 -14.94
CA TRP A 254 12.22 -15.82 -14.78
C TRP A 254 11.60 -15.37 -16.10
N THR A 255 10.30 -15.10 -16.09
CA THR A 255 9.57 -14.59 -17.26
C THR A 255 8.71 -13.37 -16.87
N PRO A 256 8.80 -12.25 -17.60
CA PRO A 256 7.97 -11.07 -17.34
C PRO A 256 6.50 -11.24 -17.78
N THR A 257 6.18 -12.32 -18.49
CA THR A 257 4.91 -12.56 -19.20
C THR A 257 3.70 -12.82 -18.29
N ARG A 258 3.87 -13.09 -16.99
CA ARG A 258 2.71 -13.30 -16.09
C ARG A 258 1.87 -12.04 -15.85
N LEU A 259 2.40 -10.83 -16.11
CA LEU A 259 1.68 -9.58 -15.93
C LEU A 259 0.54 -9.35 -16.96
N ALA A 260 0.52 -10.07 -18.08
CA ALA A 260 -0.51 -9.91 -19.11
C ALA A 260 -1.87 -10.52 -18.73
N VAL A 261 -1.91 -11.43 -17.75
CA VAL A 261 -3.14 -12.10 -17.27
C VAL A 261 -3.99 -11.16 -16.38
N PHE A 262 -3.52 -9.94 -16.11
CA PHE A 262 -4.13 -8.96 -15.21
C PHE A 262 -4.77 -7.76 -15.93
N MET A 263 -5.12 -7.88 -17.22
CA MET A 263 -5.39 -6.69 -18.05
C MET A 263 -6.81 -6.57 -18.62
N ILE A 264 -7.75 -7.45 -18.30
CA ILE A 264 -9.13 -7.29 -18.79
C ILE A 264 -9.78 -6.13 -17.99
N PRO A 265 -10.06 -4.98 -18.62
CA PRO A 265 -10.56 -3.82 -17.89
C PRO A 265 -11.92 -4.12 -17.26
N PHE A 266 -12.09 -3.70 -16.01
CA PHE A 266 -13.30 -3.84 -15.20
C PHE A 266 -13.74 -5.28 -14.89
N GLU A 267 -13.01 -6.32 -15.32
CA GLU A 267 -13.38 -7.72 -15.06
C GLU A 267 -13.49 -8.01 -13.55
N GLY A 268 -12.55 -7.51 -12.75
CA GLY A 268 -12.55 -7.68 -11.30
C GLY A 268 -13.80 -7.11 -10.63
N ILE A 269 -14.18 -5.89 -11.03
CA ILE A 269 -15.38 -5.18 -10.55
C ILE A 269 -16.63 -5.90 -11.04
N TYR A 270 -16.69 -6.28 -12.32
CA TYR A 270 -17.83 -6.97 -12.91
C TYR A 270 -18.12 -8.30 -12.20
N LYS A 271 -17.09 -9.15 -12.01
CA LYS A 271 -17.23 -10.41 -11.27
C LYS A 271 -17.70 -10.19 -9.84
N TYR A 272 -17.16 -9.18 -9.16
CA TYR A 272 -17.64 -8.80 -7.82
C TYR A 272 -19.12 -8.38 -7.82
N LEU A 273 -19.57 -7.58 -8.79
CA LEU A 273 -20.97 -7.17 -8.89
C LEU A 273 -21.90 -8.36 -9.17
N MET A 274 -21.44 -9.35 -9.95
CA MET A 274 -22.16 -10.60 -10.17
C MET A 274 -22.27 -11.44 -8.89
N GLU A 275 -21.18 -11.56 -8.11
CA GLU A 275 -21.21 -12.21 -6.79
C GLU A 275 -22.18 -11.50 -5.83
N LEU A 276 -22.20 -10.17 -5.87
CA LEU A 276 -23.10 -9.37 -5.06
C LEU A 276 -24.56 -9.65 -5.45
N ALA A 277 -24.90 -9.61 -6.74
CA ALA A 277 -26.23 -9.92 -7.24
C ALA A 277 -26.65 -11.36 -6.87
N ALA A 278 -25.76 -12.33 -7.05
CA ALA A 278 -26.00 -13.72 -6.67
C ALA A 278 -26.24 -13.87 -5.16
N SER A 279 -25.57 -13.07 -4.31
CA SER A 279 -25.80 -13.09 -2.86
C SER A 279 -27.19 -12.60 -2.45
N PHE A 280 -27.83 -11.73 -3.24
CA PHE A 280 -29.23 -11.34 -3.05
C PHE A 280 -30.21 -12.39 -3.58
N MET A 281 -29.87 -13.08 -4.67
CA MET A 281 -30.76 -14.06 -5.31
C MET A 281 -30.74 -15.45 -4.64
N SER A 282 -29.62 -15.82 -4.00
CA SER A 282 -29.42 -17.16 -3.42
C SER A 282 -30.17 -17.41 -2.11
N GLY A 283 -30.99 -16.46 -1.63
CA GLY A 283 -31.68 -16.58 -0.35
C GLY A 283 -30.74 -16.62 0.87
N GLY A 284 -29.47 -16.22 0.68
CA GLY A 284 -28.49 -16.15 1.75
C GLY A 284 -28.94 -15.21 2.87
N GLY A 285 -28.69 -15.58 4.12
CA GLY A 285 -29.06 -14.75 5.27
C GLY A 285 -28.39 -13.37 5.23
N ILE A 286 -28.96 -12.39 5.97
CA ILE A 286 -28.51 -10.99 6.03
C ILE A 286 -26.99 -10.84 6.21
N LYS A 287 -26.36 -11.74 6.99
CA LYS A 287 -24.91 -11.75 7.22
C LYS A 287 -24.07 -11.94 5.94
N GLN A 288 -24.52 -12.78 5.02
CA GLN A 288 -23.84 -13.01 3.74
C GLN A 288 -23.97 -11.78 2.84
N ILE A 289 -25.18 -11.21 2.76
CA ILE A 289 -25.45 -9.98 2.00
C ILE A 289 -24.57 -8.83 2.51
N VAL A 290 -24.53 -8.60 3.83
CA VAL A 290 -23.69 -7.55 4.44
C VAL A 290 -22.21 -7.77 4.14
N ARG A 291 -21.73 -9.03 4.20
CA ARG A 291 -20.33 -9.35 3.89
C ARG A 291 -20.00 -9.03 2.44
N SER A 292 -20.84 -9.47 1.49
CA SER A 292 -20.65 -9.18 0.07
C SER A 292 -20.71 -7.68 -0.22
N PHE A 293 -21.68 -6.97 0.38
CA PHE A 293 -21.89 -5.53 0.19
C PHE A 293 -20.77 -4.67 0.80
N SER A 294 -19.96 -5.21 1.72
CA SER A 294 -18.88 -4.45 2.38
C SER A 294 -17.84 -3.84 1.43
N LYS A 295 -17.66 -4.41 0.23
CA LYS A 295 -16.77 -3.88 -0.82
C LYS A 295 -17.43 -2.81 -1.70
N PHE A 296 -18.76 -2.66 -1.66
CA PHE A 296 -19.50 -1.74 -2.54
C PHE A 296 -19.10 -0.27 -2.36
N PRO A 297 -18.83 0.24 -1.13
CA PRO A 297 -18.28 1.57 -0.95
C PRO A 297 -16.95 1.83 -1.67
N LEU A 298 -16.15 0.78 -1.92
CA LEU A 298 -14.91 0.89 -2.70
C LEU A 298 -15.18 1.01 -4.20
N VAL A 299 -16.24 0.37 -4.71
CA VAL A 299 -16.70 0.60 -6.10
C VAL A 299 -17.15 2.04 -6.26
N LEU A 300 -17.93 2.57 -5.33
CA LEU A 300 -18.32 3.99 -5.35
C LEU A 300 -17.09 4.90 -5.23
N GLN A 301 -16.13 4.57 -4.36
CA GLN A 301 -14.89 5.32 -4.21
C GLN A 301 -14.18 5.42 -5.56
N PHE A 302 -14.02 4.28 -6.24
CA PHE A 302 -13.42 4.20 -7.57
C PHE A 302 -14.15 5.05 -8.60
N LEU A 303 -15.49 5.00 -8.65
CA LEU A 303 -16.28 5.85 -9.56
C LEU A 303 -16.04 7.35 -9.29
N THR A 304 -15.99 7.76 -8.02
CA THR A 304 -15.73 9.17 -7.67
C THR A 304 -14.31 9.62 -8.01
N MET A 305 -13.33 8.71 -8.12
CA MET A 305 -11.98 9.06 -8.55
C MET A 305 -11.96 9.66 -9.96
N PHE A 306 -12.84 9.22 -10.87
CA PHE A 306 -12.91 9.79 -12.22
C PHE A 306 -13.24 11.29 -12.22
N LEU A 307 -13.93 11.82 -11.20
CA LEU A 307 -14.24 13.25 -11.13
C LEU A 307 -12.98 14.12 -10.94
N ILE A 308 -11.95 13.61 -10.27
CA ILE A 308 -10.77 14.38 -9.88
C ILE A 308 -9.94 14.87 -11.09
N PRO A 309 -9.51 14.01 -12.04
CA PRO A 309 -8.72 14.46 -13.19
C PRO A 309 -9.53 15.25 -14.22
N PHE A 310 -10.86 15.09 -14.27
CA PHE A 310 -11.72 15.69 -15.30
C PHE A 310 -12.49 16.94 -14.85
N THR A 311 -12.23 17.46 -13.64
CA THR A 311 -12.82 18.71 -13.14
C THR A 311 -11.75 19.72 -12.72
N GLY A 312 -12.16 20.97 -12.47
CA GLY A 312 -11.27 22.09 -12.19
C GLY A 312 -10.51 22.58 -13.43
N SER A 313 -9.35 23.18 -13.21
CA SER A 313 -8.53 23.74 -14.29
C SER A 313 -7.63 22.68 -14.93
N TRP A 314 -7.63 22.61 -16.26
CA TRP A 314 -6.72 21.74 -17.02
C TRP A 314 -5.25 22.17 -16.93
N LYS A 315 -4.97 23.41 -16.51
CA LYS A 315 -3.61 23.97 -16.38
C LYS A 315 -2.98 23.74 -15.01
N LYS A 316 -3.80 23.49 -13.98
CA LYS A 316 -3.35 23.30 -12.59
C LYS A 316 -3.32 21.81 -12.27
N GLY A 317 -2.26 21.32 -11.63
CA GLY A 317 -2.13 19.92 -11.25
C GLY A 317 -2.05 18.94 -12.41
N THR A 318 -1.88 19.39 -13.67
CA THR A 318 -2.04 18.57 -14.88
C THR A 318 -1.23 17.27 -14.83
N PHE A 319 0.03 17.35 -14.43
CA PHE A 319 0.90 16.18 -14.35
C PHE A 319 0.50 15.22 -13.23
N TYR A 320 0.04 15.74 -12.10
CA TYR A 320 -0.52 14.92 -11.03
C TYR A 320 -1.86 14.29 -11.41
N LYS A 321 -2.71 14.99 -12.19
CA LYS A 321 -3.94 14.43 -12.77
C LYS A 321 -3.63 13.24 -13.69
N VAL A 322 -2.57 13.31 -14.51
CA VAL A 322 -2.11 12.18 -15.32
C VAL A 322 -1.71 10.98 -14.45
N GLY A 323 -0.91 11.19 -13.40
CA GLY A 323 -0.49 10.13 -12.49
C GLY A 323 -1.68 9.51 -11.73
N PHE A 324 -2.63 10.36 -11.29
CA PHE A 324 -3.87 9.91 -10.67
C PHE A 324 -4.71 9.04 -11.64
N SER A 325 -4.78 9.41 -12.92
CA SER A 325 -5.45 8.59 -13.95
C SER A 325 -4.77 7.23 -14.16
N LEU A 326 -3.45 7.13 -14.03
CA LEU A 326 -2.75 5.83 -14.07
C LEU A 326 -3.13 4.95 -12.87
N VAL A 327 -3.36 5.55 -11.69
CA VAL A 327 -3.88 4.81 -10.52
C VAL A 327 -5.30 4.31 -10.80
N ILE A 328 -6.17 5.13 -11.40
CA ILE A 328 -7.51 4.70 -11.82
C ILE A 328 -7.41 3.51 -12.78
N LEU A 329 -6.56 3.60 -13.80
CA LEU A 329 -6.35 2.52 -14.76
C LEU A 329 -5.89 1.23 -14.07
N MET A 330 -4.92 1.33 -13.15
CA MET A 330 -4.42 0.18 -12.37
C MET A 330 -5.53 -0.49 -11.56
N ILE A 331 -6.42 0.28 -10.92
CA ILE A 331 -7.58 -0.27 -10.19
C ILE A 331 -8.58 -0.91 -11.16
N ALA A 332 -8.80 -0.29 -12.33
CA ALA A 332 -9.74 -0.78 -13.34
C ALA A 332 -9.34 -2.14 -13.91
N ILE A 333 -8.04 -2.38 -14.13
CA ILE A 333 -7.53 -3.64 -14.68
C ILE A 333 -7.27 -4.71 -13.60
N ALA A 334 -7.29 -4.35 -12.31
CA ALA A 334 -7.03 -5.29 -11.23
C ALA A 334 -8.02 -6.48 -11.28
N ASN A 335 -7.49 -7.69 -11.32
CA ASN A 335 -8.30 -8.88 -11.52
C ASN A 335 -9.13 -9.28 -10.29
N HIS A 336 -10.08 -10.18 -10.50
CA HIS A 336 -10.96 -10.61 -9.42
C HIS A 336 -10.23 -11.43 -8.35
N TYR A 337 -9.58 -12.52 -8.74
CA TYR A 337 -9.04 -13.52 -7.82
C TYR A 337 -8.02 -12.95 -6.82
N HIS A 338 -7.11 -12.07 -7.26
CA HIS A 338 -6.07 -11.53 -6.38
C HIS A 338 -6.47 -10.23 -5.68
N PHE A 339 -7.39 -9.44 -6.23
CA PHE A 339 -7.70 -8.12 -5.70
C PHE A 339 -9.16 -7.94 -5.28
N TRP A 340 -10.11 -8.12 -6.20
CA TRP A 340 -11.52 -7.81 -5.93
C TRP A 340 -12.28 -8.89 -5.15
N SER A 341 -11.68 -10.07 -4.95
CA SER A 341 -12.21 -11.15 -4.11
C SER A 341 -12.20 -10.77 -2.63
N GLU A 342 -11.08 -10.20 -2.15
CA GLU A 342 -10.83 -9.91 -0.74
C GLU A 342 -10.80 -8.41 -0.45
N TYR A 343 -11.57 -8.00 0.56
CA TYR A 343 -11.75 -6.58 0.92
C TYR A 343 -10.42 -5.87 1.22
N ILE A 344 -9.51 -6.51 1.99
CA ILE A 344 -8.22 -5.90 2.34
C ILE A 344 -7.35 -5.72 1.08
N ASN A 345 -7.38 -6.65 0.13
CA ASN A 345 -6.64 -6.49 -1.13
C ASN A 345 -7.22 -5.34 -1.96
N THR A 346 -8.55 -5.26 -2.07
CA THR A 346 -9.23 -4.21 -2.86
C THR A 346 -8.94 -2.81 -2.30
N ILE A 347 -9.14 -2.60 -0.99
CA ILE A 347 -9.02 -1.29 -0.36
C ILE A 347 -7.59 -0.74 -0.43
N ARG A 348 -6.58 -1.61 -0.41
CA ARG A 348 -5.17 -1.24 -0.49
C ARG A 348 -4.76 -0.65 -1.84
N LEU A 349 -5.43 -1.00 -2.93
CA LEU A 349 -5.15 -0.44 -4.26
C LEU A 349 -5.30 1.09 -4.31
N PHE A 350 -6.16 1.64 -3.46
CA PHE A 350 -6.42 3.08 -3.38
C PHE A 350 -5.34 3.86 -2.63
N THR A 351 -4.38 3.19 -1.97
CA THR A 351 -3.29 3.84 -1.22
C THR A 351 -2.49 4.79 -2.11
N PHE A 352 -2.29 4.41 -3.37
CA PHE A 352 -1.53 5.19 -4.35
C PHE A 352 -2.27 6.46 -4.79
N ALA A 353 -3.57 6.61 -4.52
CA ALA A 353 -4.33 7.77 -4.94
C ALA A 353 -4.12 8.98 -4.02
N ILE A 354 -3.79 8.76 -2.74
CA ILE A 354 -3.87 9.81 -1.72
C ILE A 354 -2.86 10.95 -1.93
N PRO A 355 -1.54 10.71 -2.09
CA PRO A 355 -0.61 11.80 -2.34
C PRO A 355 -0.92 12.54 -3.64
N PHE A 356 -1.29 11.84 -4.72
CA PHE A 356 -1.71 12.50 -5.97
C PHE A 356 -2.93 13.40 -5.75
N TYR A 357 -3.96 12.91 -5.07
CA TYR A 357 -5.13 13.73 -4.71
C TYR A 357 -4.71 14.99 -3.94
N LEU A 358 -3.82 14.85 -2.96
CA LEU A 358 -3.33 15.97 -2.16
C LEU A 358 -2.53 16.99 -2.99
N PHE A 359 -1.66 16.52 -3.89
CA PHE A 359 -0.92 17.40 -4.80
C PHE A 359 -1.85 18.13 -5.78
N ILE A 360 -2.83 17.44 -6.35
CA ILE A 360 -3.85 18.07 -7.21
C ILE A 360 -4.63 19.11 -6.41
N LYS A 361 -5.10 18.76 -5.20
CA LYS A 361 -5.88 19.68 -4.36
C LYS A 361 -5.10 20.92 -3.93
N ALA A 362 -3.79 20.78 -3.73
CA ALA A 362 -2.92 21.90 -3.41
C ALA A 362 -2.73 22.87 -4.58
N GLU A 363 -2.76 22.38 -5.82
CA GLU A 363 -2.63 23.22 -7.01
C GLU A 363 -3.98 23.72 -7.56
N ASP A 364 -5.05 22.95 -7.39
CA ASP A 364 -6.36 23.18 -7.98
C ASP A 364 -7.50 22.95 -6.96
N GLU A 365 -8.01 24.03 -6.38
CA GLU A 365 -9.11 23.97 -5.41
C GLU A 365 -10.49 23.72 -6.03
N GLU A 366 -10.62 23.96 -7.35
CA GLU A 366 -11.88 23.90 -8.10
C GLU A 366 -12.31 22.47 -8.46
N ILE A 367 -11.47 21.47 -8.16
CA ILE A 367 -11.81 20.06 -8.41
C ILE A 367 -13.06 19.63 -7.60
N VAL A 368 -13.87 18.77 -8.20
CA VAL A 368 -15.04 18.17 -7.55
C VAL A 368 -14.61 16.94 -6.77
N ASP A 369 -14.21 17.14 -5.52
CA ASP A 369 -13.65 16.09 -4.64
C ASP A 369 -14.54 15.70 -3.46
N ARG A 370 -15.67 16.39 -3.25
CA ARG A 370 -16.59 16.09 -2.13
C ARG A 370 -17.06 14.64 -2.09
N PRO A 371 -17.52 14.03 -3.20
CA PRO A 371 -17.95 12.63 -3.18
C PRO A 371 -16.81 11.69 -2.78
N PHE A 372 -15.60 11.95 -3.28
CA PHE A 372 -14.39 11.20 -2.93
C PHE A 372 -14.07 11.30 -1.43
N LEU A 373 -14.17 12.49 -0.84
CA LEU A 373 -13.90 12.70 0.59
C LEU A 373 -14.97 12.07 1.51
N TYR A 374 -16.25 12.10 1.12
CA TYR A 374 -17.30 11.44 1.90
C TYR A 374 -17.12 9.93 1.91
N LEU A 375 -16.83 9.34 0.75
CA LEU A 375 -16.55 7.90 0.66
C LEU A 375 -15.24 7.53 1.35
N PHE A 376 -14.23 8.39 1.32
CA PHE A 376 -13.00 8.20 2.09
C PHE A 376 -13.30 8.12 3.59
N GLY A 377 -14.11 9.04 4.11
CA GLY A 377 -14.55 9.03 5.52
C GLY A 377 -15.39 7.81 5.87
N LEU A 378 -16.32 7.41 5.00
CA LEU A 378 -17.10 6.18 5.18
C LEU A 378 -16.19 4.95 5.22
N ASN A 379 -15.25 4.83 4.28
CA ASN A 379 -14.31 3.73 4.23
C ASN A 379 -13.40 3.68 5.47
N LEU A 380 -13.04 4.84 6.05
CA LEU A 380 -12.33 4.92 7.33
C LEU A 380 -13.15 4.33 8.48
N ILE A 381 -14.43 4.67 8.59
CA ILE A 381 -15.30 4.09 9.61
C ILE A 381 -15.44 2.58 9.40
N LEU A 382 -15.64 2.14 8.16
CA LEU A 382 -15.83 0.72 7.82
C LEU A 382 -14.59 -0.12 8.10
N ILE A 383 -13.39 0.34 7.71
CA ILE A 383 -12.15 -0.40 8.01
C ILE A 383 -11.89 -0.43 9.51
N LEU A 384 -12.14 0.66 10.25
CA LEU A 384 -11.99 0.67 11.70
C LEU A 384 -12.95 -0.31 12.35
N ALA A 385 -14.24 -0.26 12.00
CA ALA A 385 -15.22 -1.23 12.47
C ALA A 385 -14.80 -2.66 12.14
N ARG A 386 -14.29 -2.91 10.93
CA ARG A 386 -13.80 -4.22 10.49
C ARG A 386 -12.59 -4.71 11.28
N LEU A 387 -11.63 -3.84 11.60
CA LEU A 387 -10.40 -4.24 12.32
C LEU A 387 -10.61 -4.35 13.83
N THR A 388 -11.64 -3.70 14.38
CA THR A 388 -11.78 -3.53 15.84
C THR A 388 -13.01 -4.21 16.43
N VAL A 389 -14.17 -4.16 15.77
CA VAL A 389 -15.44 -4.71 16.30
C VAL A 389 -15.86 -5.95 15.53
N LEU A 390 -15.87 -5.87 14.20
CA LEU A 390 -16.38 -6.89 13.30
C LEU A 390 -15.32 -7.90 12.84
N TYR A 391 -14.09 -7.77 13.34
CA TYR A 391 -13.01 -8.66 12.95
C TYR A 391 -13.33 -10.08 13.44
N LYS A 392 -13.31 -11.04 12.52
CA LYS A 392 -13.50 -12.45 12.85
C LYS A 392 -12.12 -13.06 13.11
N VAL A 393 -11.90 -13.55 14.33
CA VAL A 393 -10.69 -14.31 14.67
C VAL A 393 -10.65 -15.53 13.75
N GLN A 394 -9.60 -15.61 12.94
CA GLN A 394 -9.29 -16.77 12.11
C GLN A 394 -8.72 -17.88 12.98
N ASP A 395 -8.90 -19.13 12.58
CA ASP A 395 -8.34 -20.28 13.28
C ASP A 395 -6.81 -20.23 13.23
N TYR A 396 -6.16 -20.40 14.38
CA TYR A 396 -4.70 -20.30 14.50
C TYR A 396 -4.17 -21.26 15.55
N VAL A 397 -2.86 -21.52 15.46
CA VAL A 397 -2.08 -22.19 16.50
C VAL A 397 -0.83 -21.37 16.80
N VAL A 398 -0.32 -21.48 18.03
CA VAL A 398 0.98 -20.90 18.40
C VAL A 398 2.06 -21.94 18.08
N ARG A 399 3.06 -21.57 17.29
CA ARG A 399 4.17 -22.42 16.84
C ARG A 399 5.49 -21.96 17.41
#